data_AF-A0A016RYZ0-F1
#
_entry.id   AF-A0A016RYZ0-F1
#
_cell.length_a   1.000
_cell.length_b   1.000
_cell.length_c   1.000
_cell.angle_alpha   90.00
_cell.angle_beta   90.00
_cell.angle_gamma   90.00
#
_symmetry.space_group_name_H-M   'P 1'
#
loop_
_entity.id
_entity.type
_entity.pdbx_description
1 polymer ?
#
loop_
_entity_poly.entity_id
_entity_poly.type
_entity_poly.pdbx_seq_one_letter_code
_entity_poly.pdbx_strand_id
1 'polypeptide(L)'
;FCHLLHKLIRDGHRRVPEESHRFISRIKQLGQFWKHLNTSGYGICNETYSKLLVERLEFHRKYPVMPGSLILTESQIKTLESDLDNAFEMTIDMLDQMDNLLSLQSKVYDAMECLRWSSLVPQGQCLLAPLILVILDTSKFYDYLVKMIFKLHGQLPPDALEGHRTRFREVFRRTKKFYEESSNLQYFKYLVSIPTLPSAAPNFLQASDLDSYQTPHAYLHSEGSEDGQSVTADEVLLDLGAEEQQTQQQSQSHSAAQVDPRLAMIRETFKGNSV
;
A
#
# COMPACT_ATOMS: atom_id res chain seq x y z
N PHE A 1 -9.72 -11.82 1.92
CA PHE A 1 -9.50 -12.18 3.34
C PHE A 1 -8.43 -11.32 3.99
N CYS A 2 -7.15 -11.42 3.61
CA CYS A 2 -6.05 -10.70 4.28
C CYS A 2 -6.29 -9.19 4.40
N HIS A 3 -6.74 -8.53 3.33
CA HIS A 3 -7.09 -7.11 3.35
C HIS A 3 -8.16 -6.75 4.38
N LEU A 4 -9.24 -7.54 4.46
CA LEU A 4 -10.30 -7.32 5.44
C LEU A 4 -9.81 -7.54 6.87
N LEU A 5 -8.99 -8.56 7.11
CA LEU A 5 -8.40 -8.79 8.43
C LEU A 5 -7.46 -7.65 8.82
N HIS A 6 -6.63 -7.14 7.89
CA HIS A 6 -5.80 -5.97 8.13
C HIS A 6 -6.64 -4.76 8.52
N LYS A 7 -7.72 -4.48 7.77
CA LYS A 7 -8.65 -3.40 8.08
C LYS A 7 -9.31 -3.57 9.45
N LEU A 8 -9.71 -4.79 9.82
CA LEU A 8 -10.30 -5.07 11.14
C LEU A 8 -9.30 -4.92 12.28
N ILE A 9 -8.04 -5.32 12.08
CA ILE A 9 -6.96 -5.09 13.06
C ILE A 9 -6.75 -3.60 13.26
N ARG A 10 -6.76 -2.82 12.17
CA ARG A 10 -6.48 -1.38 12.18
C ARG A 10 -7.63 -0.54 12.72
N ASP A 11 -8.81 -0.69 12.13
CA ASP A 11 -9.96 0.21 12.31
C ASP A 11 -11.12 -0.44 13.09
N GLY A 12 -10.98 -1.73 13.46
CA GLY A 12 -11.98 -2.44 14.24
C GLY A 12 -11.95 -2.12 15.73
N HIS A 13 -12.74 -2.86 16.51
CA HIS A 13 -12.74 -2.72 17.96
C HIS A 13 -11.36 -3.03 18.55
N ARG A 14 -10.94 -2.32 19.60
CA ARG A 14 -9.62 -2.49 20.27
C ARG A 14 -9.24 -3.91 20.69
N ARG A 15 -10.22 -4.81 20.82
CA ARG A 15 -10.02 -6.23 21.16
C ARG A 15 -9.71 -7.11 19.96
N VAL A 16 -9.86 -6.62 18.72
CA VAL A 16 -9.63 -7.43 17.52
C VAL A 16 -8.22 -8.00 17.46
N PRO A 17 -7.13 -7.24 17.69
CA PRO A 17 -5.78 -7.81 17.66
C PRO A 17 -5.60 -8.90 18.72
N GLU A 18 -6.06 -8.65 19.95
CA GLU A 18 -5.99 -9.58 21.07
C GLU A 18 -6.76 -10.89 20.79
N GLU A 19 -8.03 -10.78 20.40
CA GLU A 19 -8.89 -11.95 20.14
C GLU A 19 -8.53 -12.70 18.86
N SER A 20 -7.84 -12.04 17.92
CA SER A 20 -7.35 -12.66 16.68
C SER A 20 -6.10 -13.50 16.91
N HIS A 21 -5.37 -13.27 17.99
CA HIS A 21 -4.11 -13.97 18.30
C HIS A 21 -4.28 -15.51 18.32
N ARG A 22 -5.40 -16.02 18.84
CA ARG A 22 -5.70 -17.47 18.85
C ARG A 22 -5.77 -18.11 17.46
N PHE A 23 -5.91 -17.31 16.40
CA PHE A 23 -5.99 -17.78 15.02
C PHE A 23 -4.66 -17.67 14.26
N ILE A 24 -3.55 -17.24 14.89
CA ILE A 24 -2.24 -17.10 14.24
C ILE A 24 -1.82 -18.39 13.51
N SER A 25 -1.99 -19.57 14.13
CA SER A 25 -1.66 -20.85 13.50
C SER A 25 -2.41 -21.05 12.17
N ARG A 26 -3.70 -20.68 12.13
CA ARG A 26 -4.52 -20.77 10.92
C ARG A 26 -4.08 -19.78 9.84
N ILE A 27 -3.67 -18.57 10.21
CA ILE A 27 -3.14 -17.57 9.27
C ILE A 27 -1.80 -18.05 8.71
N LYS A 28 -0.92 -18.63 9.54
CA LYS A 28 0.33 -19.27 9.09
C LYS A 28 0.07 -20.39 8.09
N GLN A 29 -0.89 -21.27 8.38
CA GLN A 29 -1.31 -22.35 7.46
C GLN A 29 -1.86 -21.81 6.13
N LEU A 30 -2.65 -20.73 6.17
CA LEU A 30 -3.13 -20.07 4.96
C LEU A 30 -1.96 -19.53 4.11
N GLY A 31 -0.97 -18.90 4.75
CA GLY A 31 0.25 -18.46 4.07
C GLY A 31 1.01 -19.62 3.43
N GLN A 32 1.17 -20.74 4.15
CA GLN A 32 1.80 -21.95 3.61
C GLN A 32 1.01 -22.53 2.43
N PHE A 33 -0.32 -22.50 2.46
CA PHE A 33 -1.12 -22.93 1.32
C PHE A 33 -0.82 -22.10 0.07
N TRP A 34 -0.82 -20.76 0.19
CA TRP A 34 -0.54 -19.87 -0.94
C TRP A 34 0.89 -19.99 -1.48
N LYS A 35 1.87 -20.25 -0.59
CA LYS A 35 3.26 -20.49 -0.98
C LYS A 35 3.41 -21.67 -1.95
N HIS A 36 2.68 -22.76 -1.70
CA HIS A 36 2.79 -23.99 -2.50
C HIS A 36 1.84 -24.00 -3.71
N LEU A 37 0.97 -23.00 -3.83
CA LEU A 37 0.03 -22.90 -4.94
C LEU A 37 0.69 -22.23 -6.15
N ASN A 38 1.51 -22.99 -6.86
CA ASN A 38 2.31 -22.53 -8.01
C ASN A 38 1.49 -22.11 -9.25
N THR A 39 0.17 -22.32 -9.24
CA THR A 39 -0.71 -22.04 -10.38
C THR A 39 -1.32 -20.63 -10.32
N SER A 40 -1.13 -19.88 -9.24
CA SER A 40 -1.75 -18.57 -9.04
C SER A 40 -0.72 -17.44 -9.05
N GLY A 41 -0.92 -16.45 -9.92
CA GLY A 41 -0.13 -15.20 -9.91
C GLY A 41 -0.29 -14.36 -8.64
N TYR A 42 -1.27 -14.69 -7.77
CA TYR A 42 -1.53 -13.99 -6.52
C TYR A 42 -0.87 -14.66 -5.30
N GLY A 43 -0.31 -15.88 -5.47
CA GLY A 43 0.20 -16.70 -4.36
C GLY A 43 1.26 -16.00 -3.51
N ILE A 44 2.25 -15.39 -4.14
CA ILE A 44 3.36 -14.68 -3.46
C ILE A 44 2.84 -13.49 -2.66
N CYS A 45 1.88 -12.71 -3.21
CA CYS A 45 1.25 -11.61 -2.49
C CYS A 45 0.50 -12.11 -1.26
N ASN A 46 -0.28 -13.19 -1.42
CA ASN A 46 -1.09 -13.75 -0.33
C ASN A 46 -0.24 -14.37 0.78
N GLU A 47 0.85 -15.07 0.43
CA GLU A 47 1.83 -15.58 1.40
C GLU A 47 2.44 -14.44 2.20
N THR A 48 2.97 -13.43 1.49
CA THR A 48 3.64 -12.26 2.11
C THR A 48 2.68 -11.49 3.02
N TYR A 49 1.43 -11.31 2.58
CA TYR A 49 0.41 -10.64 3.39
C TYR A 49 0.02 -11.47 4.62
N SER A 50 -0.08 -12.79 4.49
CA SER A 50 -0.36 -13.65 5.65
C SER A 50 0.76 -13.56 6.69
N LYS A 51 2.03 -13.49 6.25
CA LYS A 51 3.17 -13.24 7.14
C LYS A 51 3.05 -11.88 7.83
N LEU A 52 2.82 -10.80 7.07
CA LEU A 52 2.63 -9.45 7.63
C LEU A 52 1.57 -9.43 8.73
N LEU A 53 0.42 -10.09 8.51
CA LEU A 53 -0.68 -10.13 9.49
C LEU A 53 -0.29 -10.88 10.78
N VAL A 54 0.46 -11.97 10.66
CA VAL A 54 0.98 -12.69 11.83
C VAL A 54 1.92 -11.80 12.63
N GLU A 55 2.91 -11.20 11.98
CA GLU A 55 3.87 -10.31 12.62
C GLU A 55 3.17 -9.09 13.26
N ARG A 56 2.10 -8.58 12.63
CA ARG A 56 1.29 -7.48 13.19
C ARG A 56 0.54 -7.91 14.46
N LEU A 57 0.00 -9.12 14.51
CA LEU A 57 -0.69 -9.62 15.70
C LEU A 57 0.27 -9.88 16.87
N GLU A 58 1.46 -10.43 16.58
CA GLU A 58 2.52 -10.61 17.58
C GLU A 58 3.01 -9.25 18.11
N PHE A 59 3.16 -8.26 17.24
CA PHE A 59 3.52 -6.90 17.62
C PHE A 59 2.49 -6.28 18.59
N HIS A 60 1.19 -6.37 18.29
CA HIS A 60 0.16 -5.87 19.20
C HIS A 60 0.06 -6.66 20.51
N ARG A 61 0.44 -7.94 20.51
CA ARG A 61 0.54 -8.73 21.75
C ARG A 61 1.72 -8.27 22.60
N LYS A 62 2.87 -7.98 22.00
CA LYS A 62 4.05 -7.44 22.69
C LYS A 62 3.80 -6.02 23.20
N TYR A 63 3.06 -5.22 22.44
CA TYR A 63 2.81 -3.80 22.70
C TYR A 63 1.31 -3.46 22.78
N PRO A 64 0.60 -3.90 23.82
CA PRO A 64 -0.86 -3.72 23.94
C PRO A 64 -1.28 -2.25 24.10
N VAL A 65 -0.33 -1.37 24.45
CA VAL A 65 -0.52 0.09 24.50
C VAL A 65 -0.75 0.67 23.11
N MET A 66 -0.23 0.03 22.05
CA MET A 66 -0.41 0.49 20.68
C MET A 66 -1.77 0.09 20.11
N PRO A 67 -2.61 1.06 19.73
CA PRO A 67 -3.88 0.76 19.08
C PRO A 67 -3.63 0.25 17.66
N GLY A 68 -4.61 -0.51 17.13
CA GLY A 68 -4.59 -1.01 15.76
C GLY A 68 -4.37 0.07 14.70
N SER A 69 -4.96 1.25 14.90
CA SER A 69 -4.83 2.40 13.99
C SER A 69 -3.45 3.04 13.98
N LEU A 70 -2.59 2.65 14.94
CA LEU A 70 -1.29 3.25 15.22
C LEU A 70 -1.33 4.74 15.56
N ILE A 71 -2.51 5.29 15.88
CA ILE A 71 -2.65 6.68 16.32
C ILE A 71 -2.54 6.69 17.85
N LEU A 72 -1.39 7.13 18.36
CA LEU A 72 -1.11 7.16 19.79
C LEU A 72 -1.50 8.51 20.39
N THR A 73 -2.06 8.47 21.59
CA THR A 73 -2.20 9.64 22.47
C THR A 73 -0.86 9.99 23.12
N GLU A 74 -0.70 11.23 23.59
CA GLU A 74 0.53 11.65 24.29
C GLU A 74 0.87 10.77 25.50
N SER A 75 -0.14 10.30 26.23
CA SER A 75 0.07 9.41 27.38
C SER A 75 0.59 8.05 26.95
N GLN A 76 0.07 7.50 25.85
CA GLN A 76 0.56 6.24 25.29
C GLN A 76 2.01 6.39 24.79
N ILE A 77 2.34 7.50 24.11
CA ILE A 77 3.73 7.80 23.69
C ILE A 77 4.64 7.82 24.92
N LYS A 78 4.31 8.60 25.95
CA LYS A 78 5.10 8.64 27.20
C LYS A 78 5.29 7.26 27.84
N THR A 79 4.28 6.40 27.77
CA THR A 79 4.34 5.02 28.28
C THR A 79 5.30 4.16 27.47
N LEU A 80 5.28 4.26 26.14
CA LEU A 80 6.19 3.49 25.27
C LEU A 80 7.64 3.94 25.41
N GLU A 81 7.85 5.20 25.77
CA GLU A 81 9.17 5.79 25.86
C GLU A 81 9.73 5.91 27.29
N SER A 82 9.04 5.36 28.30
CA SER A 82 9.42 5.53 29.71
C SER A 82 10.67 4.73 30.08
N ASP A 83 10.90 3.62 29.39
CA ASP A 83 11.98 2.68 29.64
C ASP A 83 12.86 2.56 28.40
N LEU A 84 14.18 2.76 28.57
CA LEU A 84 15.13 2.86 27.47
C LEU A 84 15.31 1.52 26.74
N ASP A 85 15.36 0.42 27.48
CA ASP A 85 15.51 -0.92 26.90
C ASP A 85 14.28 -1.29 26.06
N ASN A 86 13.08 -1.04 26.60
CA ASN A 86 11.84 -1.20 25.84
C ASN A 86 11.79 -0.29 24.60
N ALA A 87 12.21 0.98 24.72
CA ALA A 87 12.24 1.91 23.59
C ALA A 87 13.23 1.47 22.49
N PHE A 88 14.37 0.92 22.88
CA PHE A 88 15.37 0.36 21.98
C PHE A 88 14.81 -0.84 21.21
N GLU A 89 14.28 -1.85 21.93
CA GLU A 89 13.66 -3.01 21.30
C GLU A 89 12.46 -2.64 20.42
N MET A 90 11.61 -1.74 20.90
CA MET A 90 10.45 -1.25 20.16
C MET A 90 10.84 -0.68 18.81
N THR A 91 11.93 0.09 18.77
CA THR A 91 12.40 0.72 17.54
C THR A 91 12.85 -0.34 16.52
N ILE A 92 13.46 -1.43 16.98
CA ILE A 92 13.80 -2.59 16.15
C ILE A 92 12.53 -3.26 15.61
N ASP A 93 11.55 -3.52 16.48
CA ASP A 93 10.29 -4.15 16.08
C ASP A 93 9.49 -3.27 15.10
N MET A 94 9.52 -1.94 15.26
CA MET A 94 8.93 -1.00 14.30
C MET A 94 9.65 -1.01 12.95
N LEU A 95 10.99 -1.17 12.93
CA LEU A 95 11.74 -1.37 11.68
C LEU A 95 11.34 -2.69 11.00
N ASP A 96 11.11 -3.76 11.77
CA ASP A 96 10.61 -5.04 11.24
C ASP A 96 9.20 -4.91 10.66
N GLN A 97 8.31 -4.14 11.31
CA GLN A 97 6.99 -3.83 10.75
C GLN A 97 7.11 -3.09 9.40
N MET A 98 7.98 -2.08 9.31
CA MET A 98 8.26 -1.37 8.05
C MET A 98 8.77 -2.31 6.96
N ASP A 99 9.70 -3.20 7.28
CA ASP A 99 10.24 -4.15 6.31
C ASP A 99 9.18 -5.12 5.78
N ASN A 100 8.29 -5.62 6.65
CA ASN A 100 7.18 -6.48 6.25
C ASN A 100 6.16 -5.75 5.37
N LEU A 101 5.83 -4.50 5.71
CA LEU A 101 4.92 -3.63 4.94
C LEU A 101 5.47 -3.36 3.52
N LEU A 102 6.73 -2.93 3.44
CA LEU A 102 7.41 -2.64 2.18
C LEU A 102 7.71 -3.92 1.37
N SER A 103 7.81 -5.08 2.03
CA SER A 103 7.91 -6.37 1.34
C SER A 103 6.60 -6.72 0.63
N LEU A 104 5.44 -6.57 1.30
CA LEU A 104 4.14 -6.76 0.67
C LEU A 104 3.95 -5.82 -0.52
N GLN A 105 4.31 -4.54 -0.35
CA GLN A 105 4.27 -3.54 -1.41
C GLN A 105 5.06 -3.98 -2.65
N SER A 106 6.33 -4.36 -2.47
CA SER A 106 7.16 -4.82 -3.58
C SER A 106 6.53 -6.02 -4.28
N LYS A 107 5.99 -6.99 -3.55
CA LYS A 107 5.36 -8.18 -4.15
C LYS A 107 4.09 -7.86 -4.92
N VAL A 108 3.32 -6.89 -4.45
CA VAL A 108 2.13 -6.39 -5.18
C VAL A 108 2.56 -5.72 -6.50
N TYR A 109 3.59 -4.88 -6.49
CA TYR A 109 4.07 -4.24 -7.72
C TYR A 109 4.67 -5.25 -8.70
N ASP A 110 5.50 -6.19 -8.23
CA ASP A 110 6.03 -7.28 -9.04
C ASP A 110 4.88 -8.08 -9.71
N ALA A 111 3.80 -8.35 -8.96
CA ALA A 111 2.63 -9.06 -9.46
C ALA A 111 1.84 -8.24 -10.49
N MET A 112 1.64 -6.93 -10.25
CA MET A 112 1.01 -6.02 -11.21
C MET A 112 1.75 -5.99 -12.54
N GLU A 113 3.08 -5.91 -12.51
CA GLU A 113 3.94 -5.93 -13.70
C GLU A 113 3.88 -7.27 -14.41
N CYS A 114 4.07 -8.37 -13.67
CA CYS A 114 4.09 -9.72 -14.23
C CYS A 114 2.77 -10.11 -14.89
N LEU A 115 1.64 -9.76 -14.25
CA LEU A 115 0.30 -10.03 -14.76
C LEU A 115 -0.20 -8.97 -15.75
N ARG A 116 0.57 -7.89 -15.94
CA ARG A 116 0.25 -6.75 -16.81
C ARG A 116 -1.11 -6.11 -16.49
N TRP A 117 -1.42 -6.00 -15.19
CA TRP A 117 -2.67 -5.37 -14.78
C TRP A 117 -2.59 -3.85 -14.83
N SER A 118 -3.67 -3.23 -15.32
CA SER A 118 -3.89 -1.79 -15.19
C SER A 118 -4.39 -1.46 -13.78
N SER A 119 -4.02 -0.29 -13.26
CA SER A 119 -4.59 0.23 -12.00
C SER A 119 -6.07 0.63 -12.11
N LEU A 120 -6.61 0.69 -13.33
CA LEU A 120 -7.99 1.08 -13.61
C LEU A 120 -8.95 -0.12 -13.71
N VAL A 121 -8.44 -1.35 -13.80
CA VAL A 121 -9.28 -2.55 -13.91
C VAL A 121 -9.46 -3.24 -12.56
N PRO A 122 -10.61 -3.87 -12.29
CA PRO A 122 -10.90 -4.47 -10.98
C PRO A 122 -9.84 -5.46 -10.48
N GLN A 123 -9.22 -6.23 -11.37
CA GLN A 123 -8.18 -7.20 -11.04
C GLN A 123 -6.92 -6.53 -10.49
N GLY A 124 -6.49 -5.42 -11.10
CA GLY A 124 -5.36 -4.63 -10.62
C GLY A 124 -5.70 -3.90 -9.31
N GLN A 125 -6.90 -3.34 -9.22
CA GLN A 125 -7.37 -2.68 -8.00
C GLN A 125 -7.45 -3.64 -6.81
N CYS A 126 -7.82 -4.90 -7.03
CA CYS A 126 -7.82 -5.94 -5.99
C CYS A 126 -6.43 -6.17 -5.38
N LEU A 127 -5.37 -6.08 -6.21
CA LEU A 127 -3.98 -6.16 -5.77
C LEU A 127 -3.52 -4.87 -5.08
N LEU A 128 -3.95 -3.70 -5.58
CA LEU A 128 -3.54 -2.39 -5.06
C LEU A 128 -4.28 -1.98 -3.78
N ALA A 129 -5.52 -2.39 -3.56
CA ALA A 129 -6.34 -2.03 -2.41
C ALA A 129 -5.65 -2.28 -1.05
N PRO A 130 -4.95 -3.42 -0.82
CA PRO A 130 -4.10 -3.62 0.35
C PRO A 130 -3.11 -2.48 0.63
N LEU A 131 -2.55 -1.87 -0.41
CA LEU A 131 -1.48 -0.88 -0.27
C LEU A 131 -1.99 0.45 0.27
N ILE A 132 -3.31 0.72 0.22
CA ILE A 132 -3.91 1.86 0.91
C ILE A 132 -3.61 1.77 2.42
N LEU A 133 -3.83 0.59 3.02
CA LEU A 133 -3.51 0.37 4.44
C LEU A 133 -2.01 0.40 4.69
N VAL A 134 -1.22 -0.12 3.75
CA VAL A 134 0.26 -0.07 3.84
C VAL A 134 0.74 1.38 3.87
N ILE A 135 0.24 2.27 3.01
CA ILE A 135 0.58 3.70 3.00
C ILE A 135 0.28 4.36 4.35
N LEU A 136 -0.90 4.10 4.91
CA LEU A 136 -1.31 4.65 6.20
C LEU A 136 -0.41 4.14 7.34
N ASP A 137 -0.08 2.85 7.35
CA ASP A 137 0.79 2.25 8.35
C ASP A 137 2.22 2.74 8.23
N THR A 138 2.80 2.76 7.03
CA THR A 138 4.17 3.22 6.80
C THR A 138 4.32 4.68 7.15
N SER A 139 3.30 5.51 6.96
CA SER A 139 3.30 6.93 7.37
C SER A 139 3.44 7.06 8.89
N LYS A 140 2.71 6.25 9.68
CA LYS A 140 2.77 6.29 11.15
C LYS A 140 4.07 5.70 11.68
N PHE A 141 4.48 4.53 11.19
CA PHE A 141 5.75 3.93 11.63
C PHE A 141 6.95 4.79 11.27
N TYR A 142 6.97 5.41 10.09
CA TYR A 142 8.04 6.34 9.72
C TYR A 142 8.14 7.51 10.73
N ASP A 143 7.02 8.13 11.08
CA ASP A 143 6.98 9.23 12.07
C ASP A 143 7.51 8.81 13.44
N TYR A 144 7.03 7.67 13.97
CA TYR A 144 7.52 7.15 15.23
C TYR A 144 8.99 6.76 15.18
N LEU A 145 9.45 6.12 14.11
CA LEU A 145 10.86 5.75 13.96
C LEU A 145 11.78 6.97 13.97
N VAL A 146 11.42 8.05 13.28
CA VAL A 146 12.22 9.29 13.31
C VAL A 146 12.33 9.80 14.76
N LYS A 147 11.20 9.98 15.44
CA LYS A 147 11.15 10.51 16.81
C LYS A 147 11.88 9.62 17.81
N MET A 148 11.68 8.31 17.72
CA MET A 148 12.30 7.33 18.62
C MET A 148 13.81 7.23 18.42
N ILE A 149 14.30 7.23 17.18
CA ILE A 149 15.75 7.16 16.93
C ILE A 149 16.45 8.43 17.42
N PHE A 150 15.87 9.61 17.22
CA PHE A 150 16.39 10.86 17.83
C PHE A 150 16.40 10.79 19.36
N LYS A 151 15.33 10.28 19.97
CA LYS A 151 15.25 10.10 21.42
C LYS A 151 16.34 9.16 21.94
N LEU A 152 16.55 8.01 21.29
CA LEU A 152 17.62 7.07 21.63
C LEU A 152 18.99 7.73 21.53
N HIS A 153 19.22 8.55 20.51
CA HIS A 153 20.45 9.33 20.35
C HIS A 153 20.69 10.36 21.47
N GLY A 154 19.65 10.83 22.14
CA GLY A 154 19.77 11.66 23.33
C GLY A 154 20.21 10.90 24.59
N GLN A 155 20.20 9.57 24.57
CA GLN A 155 20.45 8.71 25.75
C GLN A 155 21.56 7.67 25.56
N LEU A 156 21.89 7.33 24.31
CA LEU A 156 22.85 6.28 23.96
C LEU A 156 23.97 6.80 23.05
N PRO A 157 25.19 6.23 23.15
CA PRO A 157 26.30 6.62 22.28
C PRO A 157 26.00 6.27 20.80
N PRO A 158 26.53 7.06 19.84
CA PRO A 158 26.30 6.83 18.41
C PRO A 158 26.61 5.41 17.93
N ASP A 159 27.66 4.78 18.45
CA ASP A 159 28.07 3.44 18.02
C ASP A 159 27.02 2.36 18.34
N ALA A 160 26.29 2.50 19.45
CA ALA A 160 25.23 1.57 19.82
C ALA A 160 24.02 1.63 18.86
N LEU A 161 23.85 2.75 18.13
CA LEU A 161 22.71 3.01 17.26
C LEU A 161 23.04 2.92 15.76
N GLU A 162 24.25 2.49 15.39
CA GLU A 162 24.63 2.36 13.96
C GLU A 162 23.71 1.40 13.20
N GLY A 163 23.31 0.29 13.82
CA GLY A 163 22.34 -0.65 13.24
C GLY A 163 20.98 0.00 12.96
N HIS A 164 20.48 0.82 13.89
CA HIS A 164 19.21 1.55 13.75
C HIS A 164 19.28 2.55 12.60
N ARG A 165 20.33 3.36 12.54
CA ARG A 165 20.54 4.33 11.46
C ARG A 165 20.66 3.65 10.10
N THR A 166 21.40 2.54 10.02
CA THR A 166 21.58 1.80 8.77
C THR A 166 20.28 1.20 8.26
N ARG A 167 19.50 0.55 9.13
CA ARG A 167 18.18 0.02 8.76
C ARG A 167 17.21 1.14 8.39
N PHE A 168 17.18 2.24 9.15
CA PHE A 168 16.31 3.37 8.86
C PHE A 168 16.63 4.01 7.49
N ARG A 169 17.90 4.15 7.11
CA ARG A 169 18.28 4.68 5.78
C ARG A 169 17.68 3.85 4.65
N GLU A 170 17.68 2.53 4.78
CA GLU A 170 17.07 1.65 3.78
C GLU A 170 15.54 1.74 3.79
N VAL A 171 14.92 1.78 4.97
CA VAL A 171 13.49 2.01 5.14
C VAL A 171 13.07 3.35 4.50
N PHE A 172 13.82 4.43 4.73
CA PHE A 172 13.57 5.73 4.12
C PHE A 172 13.61 5.67 2.60
N ARG A 173 14.66 5.07 2.02
CA ARG A 173 14.83 4.96 0.57
C ARG A 173 13.67 4.18 -0.07
N ARG A 174 13.29 3.05 0.53
CA ARG A 174 12.18 2.21 0.04
C ARG A 174 10.82 2.90 0.19
N THR A 175 10.57 3.55 1.33
CA THR A 175 9.30 4.27 1.57
C THR A 175 9.15 5.45 0.63
N LYS A 176 10.23 6.22 0.42
CA LYS A 176 10.22 7.35 -0.53
C LYS A 176 9.88 6.89 -1.94
N LYS A 177 10.57 5.86 -2.43
CA LYS A 177 10.29 5.26 -3.74
C LYS A 177 8.82 4.78 -3.83
N PHE A 178 8.33 4.08 -2.80
CA PHE A 178 6.95 3.61 -2.75
C PHE A 178 5.94 4.76 -2.86
N TYR A 179 6.15 5.87 -2.13
CA TYR A 179 5.25 7.01 -2.17
C TYR A 179 5.28 7.72 -3.53
N GLU A 180 6.47 7.91 -4.09
CA GLU A 180 6.64 8.48 -5.44
C GLU A 180 5.92 7.63 -6.50
N GLU A 181 6.15 6.31 -6.51
CA GLU A 181 5.48 5.38 -7.43
C GLU A 181 3.96 5.34 -7.23
N SER A 182 3.50 5.27 -5.98
CA SER A 182 2.07 5.25 -5.66
C SER A 182 1.36 6.54 -6.04
N SER A 183 2.01 7.69 -5.89
CA SER A 183 1.43 8.99 -6.22
C SER A 183 1.13 9.16 -7.71
N ASN A 184 1.82 8.40 -8.57
CA ASN A 184 1.62 8.38 -10.01
C ASN A 184 0.45 7.45 -10.44
N LEU A 185 -0.05 6.60 -9.55
CA LEU A 185 -1.14 5.66 -9.86
C LEU A 185 -2.50 6.34 -9.63
N GLN A 186 -3.30 6.42 -10.71
CA GLN A 186 -4.65 7.03 -10.66
C GLN A 186 -5.54 6.41 -9.58
N TYR A 187 -5.39 5.10 -9.33
CA TYR A 187 -6.15 4.39 -8.31
C TYR A 187 -6.03 5.02 -6.91
N PHE A 188 -4.82 5.44 -6.50
CA PHE A 188 -4.63 5.99 -5.15
C PHE A 188 -5.03 7.45 -5.03
N LYS A 189 -4.97 8.21 -6.14
CA LYS A 189 -5.18 9.67 -6.17
C LYS A 189 -6.48 10.11 -5.50
N TYR A 190 -7.55 9.34 -5.68
CA TYR A 190 -8.89 9.64 -5.14
C TYR A 190 -9.21 8.92 -3.81
N LEU A 191 -8.34 8.02 -3.34
CA LEU A 191 -8.61 7.16 -2.19
C LEU A 191 -7.76 7.51 -0.97
N VAL A 192 -6.50 7.88 -1.18
CA VAL A 192 -5.55 8.18 -0.10
C VAL A 192 -4.65 9.35 -0.47
N SER A 193 -4.48 10.28 0.46
CA SER A 193 -3.45 11.32 0.35
C SER A 193 -2.11 10.71 0.73
N ILE A 194 -1.16 10.71 -0.20
CA ILE A 194 0.18 10.16 -0.02
C ILE A 194 1.15 11.32 0.25
N PRO A 195 1.84 11.34 1.40
CA PRO A 195 2.76 12.42 1.71
C PRO A 195 4.04 12.33 0.87
N THR A 196 4.65 13.47 0.57
CA THR A 196 5.99 13.53 -0.02
C THR A 196 7.05 13.47 1.08
N LEU A 197 8.10 12.68 0.87
CA LEU A 197 9.25 12.63 1.78
C LEU A 197 10.36 13.61 1.32
N PRO A 198 11.20 14.10 2.25
CA PRO A 198 12.29 15.02 1.93
C PRO A 198 13.32 14.43 0.95
N SER A 199 14.21 15.28 0.42
CA SER A 199 15.26 14.86 -0.51
C SER A 199 16.22 13.86 0.11
N ALA A 200 16.64 14.10 1.36
CA ALA A 200 17.54 13.26 2.15
C ALA A 200 16.85 12.73 3.42
N ALA A 201 17.37 11.63 3.96
CA ALA A 201 16.94 11.10 5.26
C ALA A 201 17.40 12.05 6.39
N PRO A 202 16.65 12.13 7.51
CA PRO A 202 17.09 12.89 8.68
C PRO A 202 18.47 12.47 9.18
N ASN A 203 19.31 13.43 9.55
CA ASN A 203 20.58 13.16 10.20
C ASN A 203 20.39 13.03 11.71
N PHE A 204 20.29 11.80 12.21
CA PHE A 204 20.06 11.53 13.64
C PHE A 204 21.19 11.99 14.57
N LEU A 205 22.37 12.34 14.04
CA LEU A 205 23.48 12.90 14.83
C LEU A 205 23.37 14.43 14.97
N GLN A 206 22.44 15.05 14.27
CA GLN A 206 22.23 16.49 14.27
C GLN A 206 20.86 16.82 14.85
N ALA A 207 20.82 17.25 16.12
CA ALA A 207 19.56 17.49 16.83
C ALA A 207 18.63 18.51 16.14
N SER A 208 19.20 19.50 15.44
CA SER A 208 18.42 20.50 14.68
C SER A 208 17.58 19.91 13.54
N ASP A 209 17.91 18.71 13.06
CA ASP A 209 17.11 18.03 12.04
C ASP A 209 15.76 17.57 12.61
N LEU A 210 15.67 17.33 13.93
CA LEU A 210 14.39 17.05 14.58
C LEU A 210 13.51 18.31 14.65
N ASP A 211 14.10 19.49 14.87
CA ASP A 211 13.34 20.75 14.95
C ASP A 211 12.74 21.15 13.60
N SER A 212 13.40 20.78 12.50
CA SER A 212 12.91 21.01 11.13
C SER A 212 12.07 19.86 10.58
N TYR A 213 11.91 18.77 11.35
CA TYR A 213 11.17 17.60 10.92
C TYR A 213 9.67 17.88 10.82
N GLN A 214 9.09 17.53 9.67
CA GLN A 214 7.64 17.57 9.45
C GLN A 214 7.10 16.15 9.36
N THR A 215 6.12 15.83 10.20
CA THR A 215 5.44 14.53 10.19
C THR A 215 4.75 14.31 8.83
N PRO A 216 5.14 13.29 8.05
CA PRO A 216 4.45 12.95 6.82
C PRO A 216 3.11 12.31 7.17
N HIS A 217 2.01 12.93 6.76
CA HIS A 217 0.67 12.49 7.12
C HIS A 217 -0.10 11.92 5.94
N ALA A 218 -0.24 10.59 5.90
CA ALA A 218 -1.19 9.93 5.02
C ALA A 218 -2.59 9.87 5.65
N TYR A 219 -3.62 10.11 4.86
CA TYR A 219 -5.02 10.03 5.30
C TYR A 219 -5.93 9.58 4.15
N LEU A 220 -7.04 8.92 4.49
CA LEU A 220 -8.06 8.56 3.52
C LEU A 220 -8.88 9.79 3.16
N HIS A 221 -9.26 9.90 1.88
CA HIS A 221 -10.23 10.91 1.47
C HIS A 221 -11.60 10.45 2.02
N SER A 222 -12.33 11.36 2.67
CA SER A 222 -13.65 11.03 3.19
C SER A 222 -14.60 10.82 2.01
N GLU A 223 -15.29 9.69 1.95
CA GLU A 223 -16.38 9.53 0.98
C GLU A 223 -17.52 10.49 1.37
N GLY A 224 -17.57 11.63 0.68
CA GLY A 224 -18.72 12.53 0.63
C GLY A 224 -19.19 13.10 1.96
N SER A 225 -18.72 14.29 2.31
CA SER A 225 -19.55 15.23 3.08
C SER A 225 -20.75 15.65 2.21
N GLU A 226 -21.95 15.30 2.65
CA GLU A 226 -23.26 15.87 2.29
C GLU A 226 -23.52 16.19 0.81
N ASP A 227 -23.76 15.14 0.00
CA ASP A 227 -24.93 15.05 -0.88
C ASP A 227 -25.01 13.60 -1.39
N GLY A 228 -26.18 12.97 -1.22
CA GLY A 228 -26.38 11.53 -1.41
C GLY A 228 -26.34 11.05 -2.85
N GLN A 229 -25.17 11.08 -3.49
CA GLN A 229 -24.86 10.24 -4.63
C GLN A 229 -23.78 9.25 -4.20
N SER A 230 -24.20 8.00 -4.03
CA SER A 230 -23.29 6.87 -4.00
C SER A 230 -22.50 6.90 -5.30
N VAL A 231 -21.23 7.31 -5.24
CA VAL A 231 -20.27 7.09 -6.33
C VAL A 231 -20.11 5.58 -6.46
N THR A 232 -20.95 4.99 -7.29
CA THR A 232 -20.80 3.61 -7.71
C THR A 232 -19.57 3.54 -8.60
N ALA A 233 -18.85 2.41 -8.58
CA ALA A 233 -17.67 2.19 -9.41
C ALA A 233 -17.91 2.45 -10.92
N ASP A 234 -19.17 2.49 -11.35
CA ASP A 234 -19.59 2.83 -12.71
C ASP A 234 -19.43 4.33 -13.05
N GLU A 235 -19.57 5.26 -12.10
CA GLU A 235 -19.42 6.71 -12.36
C GLU A 235 -17.96 7.11 -12.59
N VAL A 236 -17.01 6.49 -11.88
CA VAL A 236 -15.58 6.67 -12.12
C VAL A 236 -15.18 6.12 -13.50
N LEU A 237 -15.86 5.07 -13.97
CA LEU A 237 -15.62 4.49 -15.30
C LEU A 237 -16.18 5.37 -16.45
N LEU A 238 -17.31 6.04 -16.22
CA LEU A 238 -17.98 6.87 -17.22
C LEU A 238 -17.22 8.17 -17.53
N ASP A 239 -16.55 8.77 -16.54
CA ASP A 239 -15.73 9.98 -16.75
C ASP A 239 -14.42 9.66 -17.51
N LEU A 240 -13.83 8.49 -17.26
CA LEU A 240 -12.61 8.03 -17.94
C LEU A 240 -12.83 7.63 -19.41
N GLY A 241 -14.06 7.27 -19.80
CA GLY A 241 -14.42 6.97 -21.18
C GLY A 241 -14.58 8.22 -22.07
N ALA A 242 -14.79 9.39 -21.47
CA ALA A 242 -14.96 10.64 -22.20
C ALA A 242 -13.62 11.24 -22.68
N GLU A 243 -12.53 11.05 -21.92
CA GLU A 243 -11.19 11.52 -22.30
C GLU A 243 -10.59 10.70 -23.48
N GLU A 244 -10.95 9.42 -23.61
CA GLU A 244 -10.52 8.59 -24.76
C GLU A 244 -11.21 8.96 -26.08
N GLN A 245 -12.42 9.53 -26.05
CA GLN A 245 -13.14 9.95 -27.26
C GLN A 245 -12.56 11.22 -27.90
N GLN A 246 -11.93 12.10 -27.13
CA GLN A 246 -11.27 13.28 -27.68
C GLN A 246 -9.94 12.94 -28.39
N THR A 247 -9.26 11.87 -27.97
CA THR A 247 -7.98 11.47 -28.57
C THR A 247 -8.16 10.71 -29.90
N GLN A 248 -9.32 10.06 -30.13
CA GLN A 248 -9.61 9.39 -31.40
C GLN A 248 -10.18 10.31 -32.50
N GLN A 249 -10.76 11.46 -32.15
CA GLN A 249 -11.30 12.40 -33.15
C GLN A 249 -10.25 13.27 -33.86
N GLN A 250 -9.02 13.40 -33.34
CA GLN A 250 -7.96 14.13 -34.04
C GLN A 250 -7.19 13.29 -35.09
N SER A 251 -7.41 11.97 -35.13
CA SER A 251 -6.68 11.06 -36.04
C SER A 251 -7.41 10.76 -37.37
N GLN A 252 -8.62 11.27 -37.58
CA GLN A 252 -9.46 10.98 -38.77
C GLN A 252 -9.68 12.19 -39.69
N SER A 253 -8.67 13.04 -39.93
CA SER A 253 -8.79 14.13 -40.92
C SER A 253 -7.82 14.07 -42.10
N HIS A 254 -6.97 13.05 -42.23
CA HIS A 254 -6.18 12.85 -43.46
C HIS A 254 -5.98 11.38 -43.83
N SER A 255 -6.86 10.85 -44.68
CA SER A 255 -6.51 9.92 -45.76
C SER A 255 -7.75 9.64 -46.62
N ALA A 256 -7.82 10.33 -47.76
CA ALA A 256 -8.69 9.95 -48.86
C ALA A 256 -7.92 8.99 -49.79
N ALA A 257 -8.66 8.04 -50.36
CA ALA A 257 -8.35 7.21 -51.54
C ALA A 257 -7.68 5.84 -51.32
N GLN A 258 -8.47 4.78 -51.45
CA GLN A 258 -8.45 3.77 -52.54
C GLN A 258 -9.01 2.42 -52.05
N VAL A 259 -10.11 1.99 -52.65
CA VAL A 259 -10.77 0.69 -52.41
C VAL A 259 -10.21 -0.32 -53.41
N ASP A 260 -9.70 -1.46 -52.92
CA ASP A 260 -9.18 -2.58 -53.72
C ASP A 260 -10.33 -3.37 -54.38
N PRO A 261 -10.39 -3.48 -55.72
CA PRO A 261 -11.51 -4.08 -56.43
C PRO A 261 -11.54 -5.62 -56.49
N ARG A 262 -10.75 -6.36 -55.70
CA ARG A 262 -10.70 -7.85 -55.80
C ARG A 262 -11.48 -8.67 -54.76
N LEU A 263 -12.22 -8.05 -53.83
CA LEU A 263 -12.96 -8.78 -52.79
C LEU A 263 -14.48 -8.89 -53.00
N ALA A 264 -15.01 -8.43 -54.14
CA ALA A 264 -16.46 -8.39 -54.41
C ALA A 264 -17.02 -9.58 -55.23
N MET A 265 -16.27 -10.67 -55.44
CA MET A 265 -16.68 -11.78 -56.33
C MET A 265 -16.86 -13.16 -55.64
N ILE A 266 -17.29 -13.22 -54.37
CA ILE A 266 -17.63 -14.52 -53.72
C ILE A 266 -18.94 -14.45 -52.91
N ARG A 267 -19.92 -13.60 -53.29
CA ARG A 267 -21.21 -13.57 -52.57
C ARG A 267 -22.49 -13.56 -53.40
N GLU A 268 -22.42 -13.62 -54.72
CA GLU A 268 -23.61 -13.75 -55.56
C GLU A 268 -23.42 -14.78 -56.66
N THR A 269 -23.56 -16.06 -56.32
CA THR A 269 -24.04 -17.06 -57.27
C THR A 269 -24.67 -18.23 -56.51
N PHE A 270 -25.92 -18.53 -56.86
CA PHE A 270 -26.76 -19.66 -56.41
C PHE A 270 -27.59 -19.51 -55.12
N LYS A 271 -28.47 -18.51 -55.11
CA LYS A 271 -29.87 -18.71 -54.69
C LYS A 271 -30.76 -18.51 -55.92
N GLY A 272 -31.49 -19.53 -56.32
CA GLY A 272 -32.56 -19.41 -57.32
C GLY A 272 -32.77 -20.67 -58.13
N ASN A 273 -33.69 -21.53 -57.69
CA ASN A 273 -34.67 -22.18 -58.57
C ASN A 273 -35.79 -22.78 -57.72
N SER A 274 -36.95 -22.12 -57.75
CA SER A 274 -38.26 -22.72 -57.53
C SER A 274 -38.98 -22.79 -58.88
N VAL A 275 -39.36 -24.00 -59.29
CA VAL A 275 -40.69 -24.33 -59.84
C VAL A 275 -41.03 -25.71 -59.29
#